data_AF-A0A2X3IXE4-F1
#
_entry.id   AF-A0A2X3IXE4-F1
#
_cell.length_a   1.000
_cell.length_b   1.000
_cell.length_c   1.000
_cell.angle_alpha   90.00
_cell.angle_beta   90.00
_cell.angle_gamma   90.00
#
_symmetry.space_group_name_H-M   'P 1'
#
loop_
_entity.id
_entity.type
_entity.pdbx_description
1 polymer ?
#
loop_
_entity_poly.entity_id
_entity_poly.type
_entity_poly.pdbx_seq_one_letter_code
_entity_poly.pdbx_strand_id
1 'polypeptide(L)'
;MRKKGAVDIALLDRPRLNQRELPHSPEHQHAQSVPHGLAALSLPGHQRWRRSVNSGQGYYACGWIFDEETVFDTIGLLEWARLAPVERVKGVLRIPEGLVRINRQGNDLHIETQSAPPLDSRIELIHPAQPDWNALQSSLLSLRLS
;
A
#
# COMPACT_ATOMS: atom_id res chain seq x y z
N MET A 1 11.10 5.21 34.33
CA MET A 1 12.19 5.71 33.46
C MET A 1 12.68 4.57 32.56
N ARG A 2 12.19 4.43 31.32
CA ARG A 2 12.65 3.37 30.39
C ARG A 2 13.74 3.95 29.47
N LYS A 3 14.97 3.41 29.57
CA LYS A 3 16.12 3.79 28.73
C LYS A 3 15.91 3.24 27.30
N LYS A 4 16.05 4.10 26.29
CA LYS A 4 16.01 3.74 24.87
C LYS A 4 17.30 3.04 24.46
N GLY A 5 17.19 2.02 23.62
CA GLY A 5 18.31 1.35 22.97
C GLY A 5 19.00 2.30 21.99
N ALA A 6 20.21 2.70 22.31
CA ALA A 6 21.12 3.35 21.39
C ALA A 6 21.96 2.25 20.74
N VAL A 7 21.66 1.95 19.46
CA VAL A 7 22.54 1.13 18.64
C VAL A 7 23.46 2.10 17.90
N ASP A 8 24.77 1.92 18.07
CA ASP A 8 25.78 2.75 17.43
C ASP A 8 25.75 2.56 15.91
N ILE A 9 25.70 3.65 15.16
CA ILE A 9 25.61 3.60 13.69
C ILE A 9 26.87 2.99 13.06
N ALA A 10 28.01 3.06 13.76
CA ALA A 10 29.27 2.47 13.32
C ALA A 10 29.23 0.92 13.27
N LEU A 11 28.18 0.28 13.81
CA LEU A 11 27.95 -1.17 13.64
C LEU A 11 27.56 -1.53 12.19
N LEU A 12 27.01 -0.60 11.42
CA LEU A 12 26.62 -0.83 10.02
C LEU A 12 27.82 -0.84 9.06
N ASP A 13 28.92 -0.17 9.43
CA ASP A 13 30.12 -0.07 8.61
C ASP A 13 31.08 -1.26 8.76
N ARG A 14 30.76 -2.21 9.65
CA ARG A 14 31.60 -3.39 9.85
C ARG A 14 31.35 -4.42 8.75
N PRO A 15 32.41 -4.95 8.11
CA PRO A 15 32.25 -6.02 7.14
C PRO A 15 31.58 -7.23 7.80
N ARG A 16 30.66 -7.85 7.08
CA ARG A 16 29.88 -9.00 7.56
C ARG A 16 30.82 -10.11 8.02
N LEU A 17 30.80 -10.42 9.32
CA LEU A 17 31.61 -11.49 9.91
C LEU A 17 30.96 -12.88 9.78
N ASN A 18 29.64 -12.94 9.60
CA ASN A 18 28.93 -14.19 9.40
C ASN A 18 28.94 -14.58 7.92
N GLN A 19 29.91 -15.42 7.55
CA GLN A 19 30.08 -15.96 6.19
C GLN A 19 29.44 -17.35 6.02
N ARG A 20 28.62 -17.79 6.98
CA ARG A 20 27.94 -19.09 6.88
C ARG A 20 26.92 -19.04 5.74
N GLU A 21 27.12 -19.87 4.72
CA GLU A 21 26.11 -20.10 3.70
C GLU A 21 24.86 -20.66 4.35
N LEU A 22 23.75 -19.94 4.18
CA LEU A 22 22.44 -20.35 4.64
C LEU A 22 21.96 -21.49 3.73
N PRO A 23 21.36 -22.57 4.26
CA PRO A 23 20.81 -23.62 3.42
C PRO A 23 19.76 -23.03 2.47
N HIS A 24 19.90 -23.31 1.19
CA HIS A 24 18.98 -22.89 0.15
C HIS A 24 17.59 -23.48 0.43
N SER A 25 16.67 -22.62 0.86
CA SER A 25 15.24 -22.93 0.80
C SER A 25 14.80 -22.80 -0.66
N PRO A 26 14.04 -23.74 -1.24
CA PRO A 26 13.65 -23.70 -2.65
C PRO A 26 12.73 -22.52 -3.02
N GLU A 27 12.33 -21.69 -2.04
CA GLU A 27 11.37 -20.59 -2.21
C GLU A 27 12.00 -19.20 -2.39
N HIS A 28 13.34 -19.08 -2.42
CA HIS A 28 14.01 -17.78 -2.61
C HIS A 28 15.08 -17.81 -3.71
N GLN A 29 14.67 -18.07 -4.95
CA GLN A 29 15.45 -17.66 -6.12
C GLN A 29 15.05 -16.23 -6.49
N HIS A 30 15.99 -15.29 -6.35
CA HIS A 30 15.94 -13.95 -6.94
C HIS A 30 16.04 -14.04 -8.48
N ALA A 31 15.01 -14.59 -9.12
CA ALA A 31 14.65 -14.14 -10.45
C ALA A 31 13.89 -12.82 -10.27
N GLN A 32 14.22 -11.83 -11.09
CA GLN A 32 13.59 -10.51 -11.14
C GLN A 32 12.11 -10.63 -10.80
N SER A 33 11.69 -10.09 -9.65
CA SER A 33 10.29 -10.12 -9.23
C SER A 33 9.51 -9.36 -10.29
N VAL A 34 8.96 -10.09 -11.26
CA VAL A 34 7.90 -9.60 -12.13
C VAL A 34 6.90 -8.97 -11.19
N PRO A 35 6.64 -7.65 -11.30
CA PRO A 35 5.73 -7.01 -10.38
C PRO A 35 4.41 -7.77 -10.48
N HIS A 36 3.93 -8.25 -9.33
CA HIS A 36 2.67 -8.97 -9.20
C HIS A 36 1.69 -8.08 -8.43
N GLY A 37 0.40 -8.23 -8.70
CA GLY A 37 -0.63 -7.41 -8.07
C GLY A 37 -0.62 -5.95 -8.53
N LEU A 38 -0.99 -5.02 -7.65
CA LEU A 38 -1.08 -3.59 -7.98
C LEU A 38 0.21 -2.99 -8.52
N ALA A 39 1.38 -3.46 -8.07
CA ALA A 39 2.67 -2.96 -8.51
C ALA A 39 2.91 -3.21 -10.01
N ALA A 40 2.25 -4.22 -10.59
CA ALA A 40 2.32 -4.56 -12.01
C ALA A 40 1.47 -3.67 -12.90
N LEU A 41 0.54 -2.93 -12.29
CA LEU A 41 -0.43 -2.15 -13.04
C LEU A 41 0.20 -0.85 -13.52
N SER A 42 0.07 -0.66 -14.82
CA SER A 42 0.18 0.63 -15.50
C SER A 42 -1.22 1.06 -15.95
N LEU A 43 -1.46 2.36 -15.97
CA LEU A 43 -2.66 2.96 -16.55
C LEU A 43 -2.49 3.04 -18.07
N PRO A 44 -3.34 2.38 -18.87
CA PRO A 44 -3.30 2.53 -20.32
C PRO A 44 -3.92 3.87 -20.72
N GLY A 45 -3.11 4.79 -21.25
CA GLY A 45 -3.55 6.06 -21.85
C GLY A 45 -4.67 6.77 -21.06
N HIS A 46 -5.72 7.22 -21.76
CA HIS A 46 -6.87 8.00 -21.29
C HIS A 46 -7.65 7.44 -20.07
N GLN A 47 -7.25 6.31 -19.49
CA GLN A 47 -7.86 5.75 -18.28
C GLN A 47 -7.32 6.46 -17.03
N ARG A 48 -8.22 7.12 -16.32
CA ARG A 48 -7.89 7.84 -15.08
C ARG A 48 -7.68 6.94 -13.87
N TRP A 49 -8.20 5.71 -13.94
CA TRP A 49 -8.00 4.71 -12.91
C TRP A 49 -8.16 3.30 -13.47
N ARG A 50 -7.59 2.32 -12.77
CA ARG A 50 -7.75 0.90 -13.08
C ARG A 50 -7.86 0.08 -11.80
N ARG A 51 -8.71 -0.94 -11.84
CA ARG A 51 -8.85 -1.93 -10.78
C ARG A 51 -8.12 -3.22 -11.11
N SER A 52 -7.56 -3.85 -10.10
CA SER A 52 -7.07 -5.24 -10.13
C SER A 52 -7.61 -6.01 -8.94
N VAL A 53 -8.00 -7.26 -9.18
CA VAL A 53 -8.43 -8.19 -8.15
C VAL A 53 -7.49 -9.37 -8.20
N ASN A 54 -7.00 -9.78 -7.03
CA ASN A 54 -6.17 -10.95 -6.89
C ASN A 54 -6.64 -11.77 -5.69
N SER A 55 -6.31 -13.06 -5.70
CA SER A 55 -6.62 -13.98 -4.61
C SER A 55 -5.52 -15.01 -4.50
N GLY A 56 -5.13 -15.37 -3.28
CA GLY A 56 -4.08 -16.34 -3.01
C GLY A 56 -3.84 -16.51 -1.52
N GLN A 57 -3.28 -17.65 -1.12
CA GLN A 57 -2.91 -17.93 0.28
C GLN A 57 -4.07 -17.75 1.29
N GLY A 58 -5.32 -17.94 0.86
CA GLY A 58 -6.51 -17.76 1.70
C GLY A 58 -7.00 -16.31 1.85
N TYR A 59 -6.48 -15.37 1.05
CA TYR A 59 -6.91 -13.98 1.05
C TYR A 59 -7.38 -13.52 -0.32
N TYR A 60 -8.25 -12.51 -0.30
CA TYR A 60 -8.68 -11.74 -1.45
C TYR A 60 -8.15 -10.33 -1.32
N ALA A 61 -7.63 -9.79 -2.42
CA ALA A 61 -7.24 -8.41 -2.49
C ALA A 61 -7.86 -7.70 -3.69
N CYS A 62 -8.21 -6.43 -3.48
CA CYS A 62 -8.68 -5.54 -4.52
C CYS A 62 -7.92 -4.24 -4.41
N GLY A 63 -7.37 -3.82 -5.54
CA GLY A 63 -6.54 -2.65 -5.63
C GLY A 63 -6.96 -1.71 -6.74
N TRP A 64 -6.77 -0.43 -6.51
CA TRP A 64 -6.96 0.63 -7.49
C TRP A 64 -5.68 1.44 -7.66
N ILE A 65 -5.40 1.77 -8.91
CA ILE A 65 -4.40 2.77 -9.32
C ILE A 65 -5.14 3.93 -9.97
N PHE A 66 -4.72 5.15 -9.68
CA PHE A 66 -5.25 6.40 -10.24
C PHE A 66 -4.11 7.22 -10.83
N ASP A 67 -4.43 7.99 -11.86
CA ASP A 67 -3.47 8.88 -12.52
C ASP A 67 -2.92 9.95 -11.55
N GLU A 68 -1.89 10.67 -12.02
CA GLU A 68 -1.26 11.77 -11.30
C GLU A 68 -2.17 13.00 -11.09
N GLU A 69 -3.29 13.08 -11.82
CA GLU A 69 -4.22 14.21 -11.74
C GLU A 69 -5.36 13.97 -10.75
N THR A 70 -5.59 12.72 -10.34
CA THR A 70 -6.66 12.36 -9.41
C THR A 70 -6.28 12.77 -8.00
N VAL A 71 -7.01 13.74 -7.45
CA VAL A 71 -6.87 14.22 -6.06
C VAL A 71 -8.06 13.71 -5.24
N PHE A 72 -7.82 13.22 -4.03
CA PHE A 72 -8.86 12.76 -3.12
C PHE A 72 -9.15 13.76 -2.00
N ASP A 73 -10.39 13.82 -1.55
CA ASP A 73 -10.78 14.51 -0.32
C ASP A 73 -10.08 13.86 0.89
N THR A 74 -9.26 14.64 1.59
CA THR A 74 -8.38 14.13 2.65
C THR A 74 -9.18 13.51 3.80
N ILE A 75 -10.23 14.19 4.26
CA ILE A 75 -11.02 13.73 5.41
C ILE A 75 -11.83 12.49 5.05
N GLY A 76 -12.58 12.54 3.95
CA GLY A 76 -13.40 11.44 3.48
C GLY A 76 -12.58 10.20 3.14
N LEU A 77 -11.36 10.36 2.60
CA LEU A 77 -10.45 9.23 2.37
C LEU A 77 -9.98 8.57 3.68
N LEU A 78 -9.64 9.37 4.69
CA LEU A 78 -9.23 8.83 6.00
C LEU A 78 -10.38 8.13 6.72
N GLU A 79 -11.59 8.68 6.65
CA GLU A 79 -12.80 8.06 7.18
C GLU A 79 -13.15 6.77 6.45
N TRP A 80 -13.11 6.79 5.12
CA TRP A 80 -13.32 5.61 4.28
C TRP A 80 -12.34 4.49 4.63
N ALA A 81 -11.05 4.82 4.76
CA ALA A 81 -10.03 3.84 5.11
C ALA A 81 -10.25 3.25 6.50
N ARG A 82 -10.70 4.06 7.47
CA ARG A 82 -11.04 3.64 8.83
C ARG A 82 -12.24 2.70 8.87
N LEU A 83 -13.28 2.98 8.08
CA LEU A 83 -14.57 2.28 8.13
C LEU A 83 -14.69 1.11 7.16
N ALA A 84 -13.80 0.99 6.17
CA ALA A 84 -13.83 -0.08 5.19
C ALA A 84 -13.86 -1.46 5.90
N PRO A 85 -14.85 -2.34 5.61
CA PRO A 85 -15.03 -3.64 6.27
C PRO A 85 -14.03 -4.69 5.74
N VAL A 86 -12.74 -4.39 5.88
CA VAL A 86 -11.63 -5.22 5.44
C VAL A 86 -10.56 -5.28 6.53
N GLU A 87 -9.72 -6.31 6.50
CA GLU A 87 -8.70 -6.49 7.54
C GLU A 87 -7.49 -5.59 7.32
N ARG A 88 -7.17 -5.25 6.08
CA ARG A 88 -5.99 -4.45 5.79
C ARG A 88 -6.25 -3.44 4.68
N VAL A 89 -5.74 -2.22 4.88
CA VAL A 89 -5.71 -1.14 3.89
C VAL A 89 -4.27 -0.70 3.75
N LYS A 90 -3.75 -0.62 2.53
CA LYS A 90 -2.46 -0.01 2.23
C LYS A 90 -2.65 0.96 1.10
N GLY A 91 -2.21 2.20 1.25
CA GLY A 91 -2.31 3.16 0.16
C GLY A 91 -1.32 4.31 0.24
N VAL A 92 -1.01 4.85 -0.93
CA VAL A 92 -0.36 6.15 -1.11
C VAL A 92 -1.25 6.91 -2.08
N LEU A 93 -1.91 7.96 -1.62
CA LEU A 93 -2.89 8.69 -2.42
C LEU A 93 -2.55 10.17 -2.43
N ARG A 94 -2.79 10.80 -3.58
CA ARG A 94 -2.69 12.24 -3.75
C ARG A 94 -3.88 12.92 -3.06
N ILE A 95 -3.57 13.93 -2.28
CA ILE A 95 -4.51 14.80 -1.56
C ILE A 95 -4.13 16.26 -1.84
N PRO A 96 -4.98 17.26 -1.56
CA PRO A 96 -4.66 18.67 -1.79
C PRO A 96 -3.33 19.10 -1.13
N GLU A 97 -3.00 18.51 0.03
CA GLU A 97 -1.80 18.81 0.79
C GLU A 97 -0.53 18.11 0.26
N GLY A 98 -0.63 17.26 -0.76
CA GLY A 98 0.46 16.47 -1.32
C GLY A 98 0.09 14.98 -1.42
N LEU A 99 0.59 14.17 -0.49
CA LEU A 99 0.22 12.77 -0.38
C LEU A 99 -0.14 12.36 1.05
N VAL A 100 -0.94 11.31 1.13
CA VAL A 100 -1.18 10.53 2.36
C VAL A 100 -0.79 9.08 2.16
N ARG A 101 -0.03 8.53 3.11
CA ARG A 101 0.19 7.09 3.25
C ARG A 101 -0.73 6.55 4.31
N ILE A 102 -1.47 5.50 3.94
CA ILE A 102 -2.40 4.79 4.81
C ILE A 102 -1.88 3.37 4.98
N ASN A 103 -1.74 2.93 6.22
CA ASN A 103 -1.48 1.53 6.55
C ASN A 103 -2.38 1.16 7.72
N ARG A 104 -3.45 0.40 7.43
CA ARG A 104 -4.36 -0.13 8.44
C ARG A 104 -4.23 -1.63 8.51
N GLN A 105 -4.13 -2.17 9.72
CA GLN A 105 -4.24 -3.60 10.01
C GLN A 105 -5.21 -3.82 11.18
N GLY A 106 -6.34 -4.47 10.91
CA GLY A 106 -7.45 -4.52 11.84
C GLY A 106 -7.90 -3.10 12.20
N ASN A 107 -7.84 -2.76 13.49
CA ASN A 107 -8.18 -1.43 14.00
C ASN A 107 -6.96 -0.51 14.15
N ASP A 108 -5.74 -1.01 13.92
CA ASP A 108 -4.53 -0.20 14.00
C ASP A 108 -4.33 0.56 12.69
N LEU A 109 -4.43 1.89 12.74
CA LEU A 109 -4.36 2.78 11.59
C LEU A 109 -3.17 3.74 11.74
N HIS A 110 -2.19 3.60 10.86
CA HIS A 110 -1.05 4.50 10.74
C HIS A 110 -1.21 5.40 9.51
N ILE A 111 -0.97 6.70 9.71
CA ILE A 111 -1.12 7.74 8.68
C ILE A 111 0.15 8.59 8.66
N GLU A 112 0.66 8.85 7.46
CA GLU A 112 1.74 9.81 7.23
C GLU A 112 1.39 10.73 6.07
N THR A 113 1.74 12.01 6.18
CA THR A 113 1.53 12.99 5.11
C THR A 113 2.86 13.57 4.65
N GLN A 114 2.98 13.86 3.36
CA GLN A 114 4.11 14.62 2.80
C GLN A 114 3.60 15.64 1.80
N SER A 115 4.27 16.79 1.72
CA SER A 115 3.84 17.88 0.83
C SER A 115 4.12 17.63 -0.65
N ALA A 116 5.07 16.75 -0.97
CA ALA A 116 5.32 16.33 -2.34
C ALA A 116 4.24 15.32 -2.76
N PRO A 117 3.56 15.52 -3.90
CA PRO A 117 2.57 14.56 -4.37
C PRO A 117 3.21 13.26 -4.88
N PRO A 118 2.47 12.15 -4.97
CA PRO A 118 3.01 10.89 -5.47
C PRO A 118 3.00 10.88 -7.02
N LEU A 119 3.79 9.98 -7.63
CA LEU A 119 3.77 9.77 -9.09
C LEU A 119 2.39 9.31 -9.56
N ASP A 120 1.78 8.39 -8.83
CA ASP A 120 0.40 7.93 -9.02
C ASP A 120 -0.21 7.62 -7.64
N SER A 121 -1.54 7.56 -7.58
CA SER A 121 -2.22 7.11 -6.36
C SER A 121 -2.49 5.61 -6.45
N ARG A 122 -2.17 4.87 -5.39
CA ARG A 122 -2.40 3.43 -5.30
C ARG A 122 -3.01 3.07 -3.96
N ILE A 123 -4.01 2.21 -3.95
CA ILE A 123 -4.60 1.68 -2.73
C ILE A 123 -5.01 0.22 -2.91
N GLU A 124 -4.71 -0.61 -1.90
CA GLU A 124 -5.03 -2.03 -1.83
C GLU A 124 -5.80 -2.35 -0.56
N LEU A 125 -6.84 -3.16 -0.71
CA LEU A 125 -7.59 -3.76 0.37
C LEU A 125 -7.33 -5.26 0.37
N ILE A 126 -7.11 -5.84 1.55
CA ILE A 126 -6.88 -7.28 1.71
C ILE A 126 -7.82 -7.81 2.81
N HIS A 127 -8.47 -8.93 2.54
CA HIS A 127 -9.44 -9.56 3.44
C HIS A 127 -9.50 -11.08 3.23
N PRO A 128 -9.72 -11.91 4.28
CA PRO A 128 -9.81 -13.37 4.16
C PRO A 128 -11.10 -13.87 3.51
N ALA A 129 -12.12 -13.01 3.41
CA ALA A 129 -13.34 -13.27 2.64
C ALA A 129 -13.46 -12.29 1.48
N GLN A 130 -14.35 -12.57 0.52
CA GLN A 130 -14.61 -11.66 -0.60
C GLN A 130 -15.60 -10.55 -0.17
N PRO A 131 -15.17 -9.29 0.02
CA PRO A 131 -16.05 -8.18 0.32
C PRO A 131 -16.79 -7.69 -0.93
N ASP A 132 -17.76 -6.79 -0.74
CA ASP A 132 -18.35 -6.03 -1.84
C ASP A 132 -17.36 -4.97 -2.36
N TRP A 133 -16.50 -5.41 -3.28
CA TRP A 133 -15.54 -4.55 -3.94
C TRP A 133 -16.18 -3.43 -4.76
N ASN A 134 -17.41 -3.61 -5.26
CA ASN A 134 -18.08 -2.57 -6.04
C ASN A 134 -18.56 -1.45 -5.14
N ALA A 135 -19.11 -1.76 -3.96
CA ALA A 135 -19.45 -0.76 -2.96
C ALA A 135 -18.22 0.02 -2.48
N LEU A 136 -17.12 -0.68 -2.19
CA LEU A 136 -15.83 -0.08 -1.82
C LEU A 136 -15.26 0.79 -2.95
N GLN A 137 -15.35 0.34 -4.20
CA GLN A 137 -14.94 1.13 -5.36
C GLN A 137 -15.79 2.39 -5.53
N SER A 138 -17.11 2.27 -5.51
CA SER A 138 -18.02 3.40 -5.73
C SER A 138 -17.81 4.48 -4.67
N SER A 139 -17.68 4.08 -3.40
CA SER A 139 -17.38 4.99 -2.30
C SER A 139 -15.99 5.64 -2.47
N LEU A 140 -14.94 4.89 -2.78
CA LEU A 140 -13.61 5.46 -3.06
C LEU A 140 -13.63 6.46 -4.24
N LEU A 141 -14.31 6.12 -5.34
CA LEU A 141 -14.40 6.97 -6.53
C LEU A 141 -15.16 8.27 -6.28
N SER A 142 -16.11 8.27 -5.34
CA SER A 142 -16.89 9.45 -4.95
C SER A 142 -16.07 10.48 -4.15
N LEU A 143 -14.92 10.08 -3.61
CA LEU A 143 -14.04 10.94 -2.83
C LEU A 143 -13.06 11.74 -3.70
N ARG A 144 -13.11 11.59 -5.03
CA ARG A 144 -12.24 12.33 -5.94
C ARG A 144 -12.72 13.76 -6.10
N LEU A 145 -11.79 14.70 -6.02
CA LEU A 145 -12.00 16.13 -6.24
C LEU A 145 -11.71 16.53 -7.69
N SER A 146 -10.83 15.79 -8.36
CA SER A 146 -10.46 15.99 -9.77
C SER A 146 -10.43 14.68 -10.52
#